data_AF-A0A8S2SKW1-F1
#
_entry.id   AF-A0A8S2SKW1-F1
#
_cell.length_a   1.000
_cell.length_b   1.000
_cell.length_c   1.000
_cell.angle_alpha   90.00
_cell.angle_beta   90.00
_cell.angle_gamma   90.00
#
_symmetry.space_group_name_H-M   'P 1'
#
loop_
_entity.id
_entity.type
_entity.pdbx_description
1 polymer ?
#
loop_
_entity_poly.entity_id
_entity_poly.type
_entity_poly.pdbx_seq_one_letter_code
_entity_poly.pdbx_strand_id
1 'polypeptide(L)'
;MRILKHHLYNHQNQKIVPLKWVDRHIAIETFNSLFPVVAELLTNLMKMTDRESSVRSNLFYGAISSSEFLCSLPILNKLLSFTTNVAHILQVIQMKRNEPDEEYKYLFEEAQDLAKYTETIIEMQRVVKRQINRDNIPASFANEYFKLNIFIPLLDHLIVAIKDRFSEHVKKAAAISCLIPEHIADKSYDDLLPAIELYQKFLHCSTA
;
A
#
# COMPACT_ATOMS: atom_id res chain seq x y z
N MET A 1 -2.18 -32.56 13.04
CA MET A 1 -1.16 -31.79 12.28
C MET A 1 -1.51 -31.44 10.81
N ARG A 2 -2.58 -31.97 10.19
CA ARG A 2 -2.97 -31.58 8.81
C ARG A 2 -3.77 -30.27 8.73
N ILE A 3 -4.61 -29.99 9.73
CA ILE A 3 -5.46 -28.78 9.79
C ILE A 3 -4.60 -27.52 10.05
N LEU A 4 -3.61 -27.61 10.95
CA LEU A 4 -2.66 -26.52 11.19
C LEU A 4 -1.75 -26.21 9.98
N LYS A 5 -1.37 -27.23 9.20
CA LYS A 5 -0.65 -27.02 7.94
C LYS A 5 -1.52 -26.35 6.87
N HIS A 6 -2.82 -26.65 6.82
CA HIS A 6 -3.74 -26.03 5.86
C HIS A 6 -4.00 -24.56 6.19
N HIS A 7 -4.16 -24.21 7.48
CA HIS A 7 -4.28 -22.81 7.90
C HIS A 7 -2.98 -22.00 7.68
N LEU A 8 -1.81 -22.59 7.93
CA LEU A 8 -0.52 -21.94 7.63
C LEU A 8 -0.25 -21.81 6.12
N TYR A 9 -0.72 -22.76 5.30
CA TYR A 9 -0.56 -22.75 3.85
C TYR A 9 -1.50 -21.75 3.16
N ASN A 10 -2.70 -21.53 3.69
CA ASN A 10 -3.66 -20.56 3.14
C ASN A 10 -3.28 -19.11 3.49
N HIS A 11 -2.63 -18.85 4.63
CA HIS A 11 -2.06 -17.53 4.94
C HIS A 11 -0.82 -17.18 4.10
N GLN A 12 -0.11 -18.18 3.54
CA GLN A 12 1.04 -17.96 2.65
C GLN A 12 0.65 -17.71 1.17
N ASN A 13 -0.61 -17.93 0.78
CA ASN A 13 -1.05 -17.86 -0.61
C ASN A 13 -2.03 -16.72 -0.94
N GLN A 14 -2.28 -15.79 -0.02
CA GLN A 14 -2.65 -14.45 -0.46
C GLN A 14 -1.38 -13.80 -0.98
N LYS A 15 -1.21 -13.80 -2.30
CA LYS A 15 -0.25 -12.95 -3.00
C LYS A 15 -0.67 -11.48 -2.76
N ILE A 16 -0.45 -11.00 -1.55
CA ILE A 16 -0.27 -9.57 -1.29
C ILE A 16 0.98 -9.26 -2.09
N VAL A 17 0.82 -8.60 -3.24
CA VAL A 17 1.96 -8.03 -3.95
C VAL A 17 2.64 -7.13 -2.94
N PRO A 18 3.82 -7.46 -2.41
CA PRO A 18 4.45 -6.64 -1.40
C PRO A 18 4.85 -5.38 -2.15
N LEU A 19 4.12 -4.31 -1.88
CA LEU A 19 4.58 -2.99 -2.24
C LEU A 19 5.89 -2.84 -1.46
N LYS A 20 7.04 -3.04 -2.13
CA LYS A 20 8.38 -3.05 -1.51
C LYS A 20 8.63 -1.87 -0.56
N TRP A 21 7.90 -0.77 -0.71
CA TRP A 21 7.95 0.39 0.18
C TRP A 21 7.22 0.17 1.52
N VAL A 22 6.12 -0.59 1.56
CA VAL A 22 5.41 -0.97 2.78
C VAL A 22 6.32 -1.85 3.65
N ASP A 23 6.98 -2.86 3.06
CA ASP A 23 7.90 -3.72 3.80
C ASP A 23 9.09 -2.95 4.37
N ARG A 24 9.64 -1.99 3.59
CA ARG A 24 10.71 -1.10 4.07
C ARG A 24 10.26 -0.22 5.23
N HIS A 25 9.05 0.33 5.15
CA HIS A 25 8.53 1.14 6.25
C HIS A 25 8.27 0.29 7.50
N ILE A 26 7.60 -0.86 7.37
CA ILE A 26 7.37 -1.80 8.47
C ILE A 26 8.71 -2.18 9.11
N ALA A 27 9.75 -2.43 8.32
CA ALA A 27 11.08 -2.72 8.83
C ALA A 27 11.69 -1.54 9.61
N ILE A 28 11.54 -0.31 9.13
CA ILE A 28 12.03 0.91 9.82
C ILE A 28 11.25 1.17 11.10
N GLU A 29 9.93 1.00 11.08
CA GLU A 29 9.05 1.14 12.26
C GLU A 29 9.39 0.08 13.31
N THR A 30 9.55 -1.18 12.87
CA THR A 30 9.97 -2.29 13.73
C THR A 30 11.36 -2.03 14.31
N PHE A 31 12.32 -1.58 13.49
CA PHE A 31 13.65 -1.26 13.96
C PHE A 31 13.65 -0.08 14.96
N ASN A 32 12.86 0.97 14.69
CA ASN A 32 12.74 2.13 15.57
C ASN A 32 12.12 1.76 16.93
N SER A 33 11.09 0.91 16.94
CA SER A 33 10.49 0.40 18.19
C SER A 33 11.40 -0.54 18.96
N LEU A 34 12.21 -1.35 18.26
CA LEU A 34 13.17 -2.28 18.88
C LEU A 34 14.55 -1.64 19.14
N PHE A 35 14.75 -0.36 18.82
CA PHE A 35 16.05 0.30 18.91
C PHE A 35 16.74 0.14 20.28
N PRO A 36 16.05 0.30 21.44
CA PRO A 36 16.69 0.11 22.75
C PRO A 36 17.23 -1.31 22.93
N VAL A 37 16.45 -2.31 22.50
CA VAL A 37 16.80 -3.73 22.59
C VAL A 37 18.00 -4.05 21.70
N VAL A 38 18.03 -3.50 20.47
CA VAL A 38 19.15 -3.66 19.54
C VAL A 38 20.43 -3.04 20.09
N ALA A 39 20.35 -1.84 20.67
CA ALA A 39 21.51 -1.15 21.25
C ALA A 39 22.10 -1.92 22.45
N GLU A 40 21.24 -2.44 23.32
CA GLU A 40 21.66 -3.27 24.46
C GLU A 40 22.29 -4.58 24.00
N LEU A 41 21.66 -5.26 23.04
CA LEU A 41 22.17 -6.51 22.48
C LEU A 41 23.55 -6.33 21.85
N LEU A 42 23.75 -5.27 21.06
CA LEU A 42 25.06 -4.96 20.48
C LEU A 42 26.11 -4.70 21.56
N THR A 43 25.76 -3.98 22.64
CA THR A 43 26.66 -3.72 23.77
C THR A 43 27.06 -5.01 24.49
N ASN A 44 26.15 -5.98 24.60
CA ASN A 44 26.43 -7.28 25.20
C ASN A 44 27.31 -8.16 24.28
N LEU A 45 27.05 -8.16 22.97
CA LEU A 45 27.86 -8.88 21.98
C LEU A 45 29.30 -8.35 21.91
N MET A 46 29.50 -7.04 22.13
CA MET A 46 30.84 -6.44 22.22
C MET A 46 31.70 -7.04 23.34
N LYS A 47 31.08 -7.52 24.42
CA LYS A 47 31.77 -8.11 25.58
C LYS A 47 32.07 -9.60 25.41
N MET A 48 31.62 -10.23 24.32
CA MET A 48 31.84 -11.65 24.09
C MET A 48 33.30 -11.95 23.76
N THR A 49 33.72 -13.17 24.08
CA THR A 49 35.08 -13.68 23.80
C THR A 49 35.35 -13.89 22.33
N ASP A 50 34.31 -14.08 21.50
CA ASP A 50 34.48 -14.18 20.05
C ASP A 50 34.87 -12.82 19.46
N ARG A 51 36.09 -12.76 18.95
CA ARG A 51 36.69 -11.54 18.41
C ARG A 51 35.92 -11.02 17.20
N GLU A 52 35.42 -11.90 16.34
CA GLU A 52 34.73 -11.47 15.12
C GLU A 52 33.37 -10.82 15.45
N SER A 53 32.57 -11.47 16.29
CA SER A 53 31.29 -10.93 16.76
C SER A 53 31.48 -9.64 17.54
N SER A 54 32.46 -9.58 18.46
CA SER A 54 32.74 -8.37 19.25
C SER A 54 33.10 -7.17 18.36
N VAL A 55 33.98 -7.36 17.36
CA VAL A 55 34.38 -6.28 16.45
C VAL A 55 33.20 -5.82 15.57
N ARG A 56 32.42 -6.74 15.01
CA ARG A 56 31.25 -6.38 14.18
C ARG A 56 30.18 -5.65 14.99
N SER A 57 29.91 -6.09 16.21
CA SER A 57 28.96 -5.41 17.10
C SER A 57 29.43 -4.02 17.48
N ASN A 58 30.74 -3.81 17.70
CA ASN A 58 31.30 -2.49 17.95
C ASN A 58 31.13 -1.54 16.75
N LEU A 59 31.35 -2.05 15.52
CA LEU A 59 31.12 -1.29 14.29
C LEU A 59 29.63 -0.90 14.12
N PHE A 60 28.72 -1.85 14.31
CA PHE A 60 27.28 -1.57 14.20
C PHE A 60 26.78 -0.63 15.30
N TYR A 61 27.26 -0.79 16.54
CA TYR A 61 26.94 0.10 17.64
C TYR A 61 27.38 1.54 17.31
N GLY A 62 28.62 1.71 16.85
CA GLY A 62 29.13 3.02 16.41
C GLY A 62 28.27 3.65 15.30
N ALA A 63 27.81 2.85 14.32
CA ALA A 63 26.94 3.34 13.25
C ALA A 63 25.58 3.83 13.78
N ILE A 64 24.91 3.04 14.62
CA ILE A 64 23.59 3.38 15.16
C ILE A 64 23.62 4.46 16.25
N SER A 65 24.79 4.69 16.87
CA SER A 65 24.99 5.75 17.87
C SER A 65 25.46 7.08 17.26
N SER A 66 25.68 7.14 15.96
CA SER A 66 26.00 8.40 15.29
C SER A 66 24.83 9.39 15.43
N SER A 67 25.14 10.67 15.64
CA SER A 67 24.13 11.72 15.77
C SER A 67 23.24 11.81 14.52
N GLU A 68 23.84 11.63 13.34
CA GLU A 68 23.12 11.58 12.07
C GLU A 68 22.08 10.45 12.05
N PHE A 69 22.45 9.23 12.47
CA PHE A 69 21.51 8.11 12.52
C PHE A 69 20.42 8.31 13.58
N LEU A 70 20.80 8.75 14.78
CA LEU A 70 19.88 8.98 15.91
C LEU A 70 18.82 10.04 15.59
N CYS A 71 19.19 11.10 14.87
CA CYS A 71 18.23 12.10 14.41
C CYS A 71 17.41 11.62 13.21
N SER A 72 18.05 10.93 12.25
CA SER A 72 17.40 10.52 11.00
C SER A 72 16.34 9.44 11.21
N LEU A 73 16.58 8.47 12.09
CA LEU A 73 15.66 7.34 12.32
C LEU A 73 14.23 7.77 12.73
N PRO A 74 14.01 8.59 13.78
CA PRO A 74 12.67 9.02 14.18
C PRO A 74 12.02 9.95 13.15
N ILE A 75 12.79 10.81 12.47
CA ILE A 75 12.30 11.68 11.40
C ILE A 75 11.79 10.83 10.23
N LEU A 76 12.61 9.88 9.78
CA LEU A 76 12.27 8.96 8.69
C LEU A 76 11.04 8.12 9.05
N ASN A 77 10.98 7.59 10.28
CA ASN A 77 9.83 6.83 10.76
C ASN A 77 8.55 7.67 10.71
N LYS A 78 8.62 8.94 11.15
CA LYS A 78 7.46 9.85 11.14
C LYS A 78 7.02 10.20 9.72
N LEU A 79 7.94 10.52 8.82
CA LEU A 79 7.61 10.85 7.43
C LEU A 79 7.01 9.66 6.69
N LEU A 80 7.55 8.46 6.91
CA LEU A 80 7.02 7.25 6.30
C LEU A 80 5.66 6.83 6.88
N SER A 81 5.33 7.20 8.13
CA SER A 81 3.99 6.96 8.70
C SER A 81 2.85 7.70 7.97
N PHE A 82 3.15 8.69 7.11
CA PHE A 82 2.11 9.25 6.24
C PHE A 82 1.72 8.30 5.10
N THR A 83 2.66 7.44 4.70
CA THR A 83 2.44 6.44 3.65
C THR A 83 1.70 5.21 4.16
N THR A 84 1.74 4.91 5.47
CA THR A 84 0.95 3.80 6.06
C THR A 84 -0.53 4.03 5.96
N ASN A 85 -1.00 5.27 6.09
CA ASN A 85 -2.42 5.57 5.97
C ASN A 85 -2.96 5.11 4.61
N VAL A 86 -2.20 5.30 3.54
CA VAL A 86 -2.55 4.84 2.19
C VAL A 86 -2.51 3.31 2.09
N ALA A 87 -1.48 2.67 2.65
CA ALA A 87 -1.38 1.20 2.68
C ALA A 87 -2.54 0.56 3.47
N HIS A 88 -2.88 1.15 4.62
CA HIS A 88 -3.95 0.70 5.50
C HIS A 88 -5.32 0.86 4.83
N ILE A 89 -5.58 2.00 4.18
CA ILE A 89 -6.80 2.20 3.38
C ILE A 89 -6.90 1.11 2.30
N LEU A 90 -5.81 0.86 1.58
CA LEU A 90 -5.79 -0.17 0.54
C LEU A 90 -6.05 -1.58 1.11
N GLN A 91 -5.50 -1.89 2.28
CA GLN A 91 -5.71 -3.16 2.98
C GLN A 91 -7.17 -3.31 3.41
N VAL A 92 -7.76 -2.28 4.03
CA VAL A 92 -9.16 -2.30 4.46
C VAL A 92 -10.09 -2.53 3.28
N ILE A 93 -9.89 -1.82 2.16
CA ILE A 93 -10.69 -2.01 0.94
C ILE A 93 -10.54 -3.43 0.38
N GLN A 94 -9.34 -3.99 0.40
CA GLN A 94 -9.10 -5.39 -0.02
C GLN A 94 -9.79 -6.40 0.90
N MET A 95 -9.79 -6.18 2.21
CA MET A 95 -10.51 -7.04 3.16
C MET A 95 -12.02 -7.00 2.88
N LYS A 96 -12.60 -5.80 2.71
CA LYS A 96 -14.03 -5.64 2.37
C LYS A 96 -14.38 -6.26 1.02
N ARG A 97 -13.45 -6.28 0.07
CA ARG A 97 -13.65 -6.95 -1.21
C ARG A 97 -13.66 -8.48 -1.05
N ASN A 98 -12.74 -9.03 -0.26
CA ASN A 98 -12.60 -10.48 -0.08
C ASN A 98 -13.74 -11.08 0.77
N GLU A 99 -14.24 -10.32 1.74
CA GLU A 99 -15.37 -10.70 2.60
C GLU A 99 -16.48 -9.64 2.51
N PRO A 100 -17.21 -9.60 1.37
CA PRO A 100 -18.14 -8.51 1.09
C PRO A 100 -19.48 -8.61 1.84
N ASP A 101 -19.86 -9.81 2.26
CA ASP A 101 -21.24 -10.12 2.64
C ASP A 101 -21.71 -9.38 3.90
N GLU A 102 -20.88 -9.32 4.94
CA GLU A 102 -21.23 -8.64 6.20
C GLU A 102 -21.44 -7.14 6.00
N GLU A 103 -20.47 -6.44 5.39
CA GLU A 103 -20.56 -5.00 5.18
C GLU A 103 -21.68 -4.64 4.20
N TYR A 104 -21.79 -5.39 3.11
CA TYR A 104 -22.76 -5.11 2.07
C TYR A 104 -24.20 -5.28 2.56
N LYS A 105 -24.45 -6.20 3.49
CA LYS A 105 -25.76 -6.37 4.11
C LYS A 105 -26.24 -5.05 4.75
N TYR A 106 -25.40 -4.42 5.57
CA TYR A 106 -25.75 -3.15 6.22
C TYR A 106 -25.97 -2.02 5.20
N LEU A 107 -25.11 -1.93 4.17
CA LEU A 107 -25.26 -0.94 3.11
C LEU A 107 -26.53 -1.13 2.29
N PHE A 108 -26.95 -2.38 2.08
CA PHE A 108 -28.19 -2.68 1.35
C PHE A 108 -29.43 -2.36 2.20
N GLU A 109 -29.40 -2.62 3.50
CA GLU A 109 -30.46 -2.21 4.44
C GLU A 109 -30.60 -0.67 4.48
N GLU A 110 -29.47 0.05 4.53
CA GLU A 110 -29.47 1.52 4.44
C GLU A 110 -30.06 2.02 3.11
N ALA A 111 -29.71 1.37 1.99
CA ALA A 111 -30.30 1.70 0.70
C ALA A 111 -31.82 1.47 0.68
N GLN A 112 -32.31 0.40 1.31
CA GLN A 112 -33.74 0.13 1.46
C GLN A 112 -34.44 1.20 2.31
N ASP A 113 -33.79 1.70 3.36
CA ASP A 113 -34.31 2.81 4.15
C ASP A 113 -34.36 4.12 3.34
N LEU A 114 -33.33 4.41 2.55
CA LEU A 114 -33.32 5.56 1.64
C LEU A 114 -34.46 5.48 0.61
N ALA A 115 -34.74 4.28 0.10
CA ALA A 115 -35.80 4.07 -0.89
C ALA A 115 -37.22 4.30 -0.33
N LYS A 116 -37.41 4.22 1.00
CA LYS A 116 -38.70 4.54 1.65
C LYS A 116 -39.06 6.02 1.49
N TYR A 117 -38.07 6.92 1.52
CA TYR A 117 -38.32 8.36 1.36
C TYR A 117 -38.79 8.74 -0.05
N THR A 118 -38.43 7.94 -1.04
CA THR A 118 -38.84 8.13 -2.44
C THR A 118 -39.95 7.19 -2.86
N GLU A 119 -40.55 6.44 -1.90
CA GLU A 119 -41.57 5.41 -2.14
C GLU A 119 -41.19 4.43 -3.27
N THR A 120 -39.89 4.16 -3.42
CA THR A 120 -39.34 3.39 -4.53
C THR A 120 -39.04 1.97 -4.09
N ILE A 121 -39.34 0.99 -4.95
CA ILE A 121 -38.98 -0.41 -4.70
C ILE A 121 -37.60 -0.67 -5.33
N ILE A 122 -36.67 -1.20 -4.55
CA ILE A 122 -35.35 -1.60 -5.05
C ILE A 122 -35.51 -2.92 -5.80
N GLU A 123 -35.70 -2.81 -7.12
CA GLU A 123 -35.81 -3.95 -8.01
C GLU A 123 -34.53 -4.14 -8.83
N MET A 124 -34.33 -5.37 -9.28
CA MET A 124 -33.22 -5.71 -10.17
C MET A 124 -33.42 -5.02 -11.53
N GLN A 125 -32.41 -4.29 -11.98
CA GLN A 125 -32.45 -3.69 -13.30
C GLN A 125 -32.47 -4.78 -14.39
N ARG A 126 -33.11 -4.47 -15.52
CA ARG A 126 -33.27 -5.41 -16.64
C ARG A 126 -31.90 -5.85 -17.17
N VAL A 127 -31.58 -7.13 -16.99
CA VAL A 127 -30.36 -7.73 -17.51
C VAL A 127 -30.53 -8.06 -19.00
N VAL A 128 -29.79 -7.36 -19.87
CA VAL A 128 -29.81 -7.61 -21.32
C VAL A 128 -28.80 -8.69 -21.67
N LYS A 129 -29.14 -9.63 -22.57
CA LYS A 129 -28.27 -10.76 -22.95
C LYS A 129 -26.89 -10.35 -23.49
N ARG A 130 -26.73 -9.12 -23.97
CA ARG A 130 -25.48 -8.59 -24.51
C ARG A 130 -25.21 -7.22 -23.92
N GLN A 131 -24.24 -7.14 -23.01
CA GLN A 131 -23.60 -5.89 -22.60
C GLN A 131 -22.14 -5.95 -23.05
N ILE A 132 -21.67 -4.88 -23.69
CA ILE A 132 -20.32 -4.81 -24.28
C ILE A 132 -19.31 -4.26 -23.25
N ASN A 133 -19.77 -3.38 -22.35
CA ASN A 133 -18.91 -2.61 -21.46
C ASN A 133 -18.97 -3.04 -19.98
N ARG A 134 -19.78 -4.04 -19.62
CA ARG A 134 -19.96 -4.46 -18.23
C ARG A 134 -20.13 -5.97 -18.15
N ASP A 135 -19.54 -6.58 -17.12
CA ASP A 135 -19.73 -8.00 -16.84
C ASP A 135 -21.19 -8.27 -16.47
N ASN A 136 -21.79 -9.23 -17.16
CA ASN A 136 -23.16 -9.64 -16.93
C ASN A 136 -23.19 -10.85 -15.99
N ILE A 137 -22.95 -10.60 -14.70
CA ILE A 137 -22.97 -11.66 -13.69
C ILE A 137 -24.44 -11.98 -13.38
N PRO A 138 -24.90 -13.22 -13.59
CA PRO A 138 -26.28 -13.60 -13.29
C PRO A 138 -26.53 -13.47 -11.79
N ALA A 139 -27.65 -12.86 -11.43
CA ALA A 139 -28.08 -12.70 -10.04
C ALA A 139 -29.55 -13.12 -9.92
N SER A 140 -29.88 -13.72 -8.78
CA SER A 140 -31.23 -14.25 -8.53
C SER A 140 -32.16 -13.19 -7.94
N PHE A 141 -31.60 -12.23 -7.19
CA PHE A 141 -32.34 -11.20 -6.46
C PHE A 141 -31.64 -9.83 -6.56
N ALA A 142 -32.39 -8.74 -6.36
CA ALA A 142 -31.87 -7.37 -6.42
C ALA A 142 -30.65 -7.14 -5.51
N ASN A 143 -30.70 -7.68 -4.29
CA ASN A 143 -29.58 -7.65 -3.33
C ASN A 143 -28.29 -8.21 -3.95
N GLU A 144 -28.35 -9.43 -4.48
CA GLU A 144 -27.21 -10.09 -5.13
C GLU A 144 -26.76 -9.35 -6.39
N TYR A 145 -27.71 -8.83 -7.18
CA TYR A 145 -27.42 -8.06 -8.39
C TYR A 145 -26.56 -6.83 -8.09
N PHE A 146 -26.98 -6.01 -7.12
CA PHE A 146 -26.26 -4.79 -6.77
C PHE A 146 -24.91 -5.09 -6.08
N LYS A 147 -24.79 -6.23 -5.37
CA LYS A 147 -23.52 -6.69 -4.79
C LYS A 147 -22.49 -6.94 -5.88
N LEU A 148 -22.89 -7.76 -6.87
CA LEU A 148 -22.02 -8.25 -7.93
C LEU A 148 -21.71 -7.18 -8.98
N ASN A 149 -22.68 -6.30 -9.28
CA ASN A 149 -22.55 -5.34 -10.37
C ASN A 149 -22.12 -3.94 -9.91
N ILE A 150 -22.33 -3.57 -8.65
CA ILE A 150 -21.96 -2.24 -8.13
C ILE A 150 -20.90 -2.33 -7.05
N PHE A 151 -21.19 -3.04 -5.95
CA PHE A 151 -20.32 -3.00 -4.77
C PHE A 151 -18.93 -3.57 -5.04
N ILE A 152 -18.85 -4.82 -5.53
CA ILE A 152 -17.56 -5.47 -5.82
C ILE A 152 -16.78 -4.71 -6.91
N PRO A 153 -17.38 -4.35 -8.07
CA PRO A 153 -16.67 -3.60 -9.11
C PRO A 153 -16.17 -2.23 -8.64
N LEU A 154 -16.91 -1.54 -7.76
CA LEU A 154 -16.46 -0.27 -7.18
C LEU A 154 -15.22 -0.47 -6.30
N LEU A 155 -15.21 -1.49 -5.45
CA LEU A 155 -14.04 -1.82 -4.62
C LEU A 155 -12.83 -2.20 -5.50
N ASP A 156 -13.04 -3.01 -6.54
CA ASP A 156 -11.98 -3.38 -7.48
C ASP A 156 -11.41 -2.12 -8.19
N HIS A 157 -12.28 -1.20 -8.62
CA HIS A 157 -11.85 0.08 -9.21
C HIS A 157 -11.06 0.94 -8.21
N LEU A 158 -11.52 1.07 -6.96
CA LEU A 158 -10.82 1.83 -5.93
C LEU A 158 -9.43 1.25 -5.62
N ILE A 159 -9.32 -0.08 -5.56
CA ILE A 159 -8.04 -0.78 -5.38
C ILE A 159 -7.08 -0.42 -6.52
N VAL A 160 -7.55 -0.46 -7.77
CA VAL A 160 -6.74 -0.11 -8.94
C VAL A 160 -6.35 1.36 -8.92
N ALA A 161 -7.28 2.27 -8.69
CA ALA A 161 -7.03 3.70 -8.67
C ALA A 161 -6.00 4.10 -7.61
N ILE A 162 -6.08 3.53 -6.40
CA ILE A 162 -5.09 3.78 -5.34
C ILE A 162 -3.73 3.18 -5.72
N LYS A 163 -3.69 1.95 -6.24
CA LYS A 163 -2.43 1.32 -6.66
C LYS A 163 -1.74 2.10 -7.79
N ASP A 164 -2.50 2.60 -8.75
CA ASP A 164 -1.98 3.35 -9.89
C ASP A 164 -1.44 4.72 -9.46
N ARG A 165 -2.19 5.44 -8.61
CA ARG A 165 -1.81 6.77 -8.11
C ARG A 165 -0.56 6.75 -7.22
N PHE A 166 -0.30 5.66 -6.52
CA PHE A 166 0.89 5.48 -5.68
C PHE A 166 1.93 4.53 -6.30
N SER A 167 1.84 4.30 -7.61
CA SER A 167 2.77 3.45 -8.34
C SER A 167 4.18 4.07 -8.39
N GLU A 168 5.18 3.21 -8.62
CA GLU A 168 6.56 3.67 -8.85
C GLU A 168 6.66 4.61 -10.05
N HIS A 169 5.77 4.48 -11.05
CA HIS A 169 5.70 5.39 -12.18
C HIS A 169 5.34 6.82 -11.73
N VAL A 170 4.30 6.98 -10.90
CA VAL A 170 3.90 8.29 -10.40
C VAL A 170 4.98 8.91 -9.51
N LYS A 171 5.70 8.09 -8.72
CA LYS A 171 6.84 8.57 -7.93
C LYS A 171 7.99 9.10 -8.79
N LYS A 172 8.34 8.37 -9.85
CA LYS A 172 9.34 8.80 -10.84
C LYS A 172 8.89 10.07 -11.58
N ALA A 173 7.62 10.14 -11.96
CA ALA A 173 7.06 11.33 -12.60
C ALA A 173 7.01 12.54 -11.65
N ALA A 174 6.75 12.32 -10.36
CA ALA A 174 6.75 13.37 -9.34
C ALA A 174 8.12 14.04 -9.15
N ALA A 175 9.22 13.39 -9.54
CA ALA A 175 10.54 14.03 -9.56
C ALA A 175 10.62 15.23 -10.53
N ILE A 176 9.68 15.37 -11.48
CA ILE A 176 9.53 16.60 -12.29
C ILE A 176 9.16 17.81 -11.43
N SER A 177 8.51 17.61 -10.27
CA SER A 177 8.16 18.71 -9.36
C SER A 177 9.38 19.53 -8.90
N CYS A 178 10.59 19.00 -9.01
CA CYS A 178 11.85 19.71 -8.78
C CYS A 178 12.08 20.87 -9.76
N LEU A 179 11.41 20.88 -10.92
CA LEU A 179 11.48 21.96 -11.91
C LEU A 179 10.49 23.10 -11.64
N ILE A 180 9.66 22.99 -10.60
CA ILE A 180 8.78 24.08 -10.18
C ILE A 180 9.69 25.18 -9.58
N PRO A 181 9.55 26.46 -9.99
CA PRO A 181 10.44 27.54 -9.57
C PRO A 181 10.65 27.66 -8.05
N GLU A 182 9.62 27.34 -7.27
CA GLU A 182 9.64 27.34 -5.81
C GLU A 182 10.53 26.23 -5.20
N HIS A 183 10.80 25.16 -5.95
CA HIS A 183 11.57 24.00 -5.49
C HIS A 183 12.94 23.85 -6.16
N ILE A 184 13.24 24.68 -7.17
CA ILE A 184 14.52 24.65 -7.91
C ILE A 184 15.70 25.06 -7.01
N ALA A 185 15.50 25.97 -6.07
CA ALA A 185 16.57 26.46 -5.21
C ALA A 185 17.04 25.42 -4.17
N ASP A 186 16.16 24.50 -3.77
CA ASP A 186 16.39 23.57 -2.66
C ASP A 186 16.74 22.15 -3.11
N LYS A 187 16.59 21.82 -4.39
CA LYS A 187 16.75 20.45 -4.91
C LYS A 187 17.91 20.32 -5.89
N SER A 188 18.61 19.18 -5.83
CA SER A 188 19.77 18.90 -6.67
C SER A 188 19.37 18.26 -8.01
N TYR A 189 20.27 18.32 -8.99
CA TYR A 189 20.10 17.61 -10.27
C TYR A 189 19.91 16.09 -10.08
N ASP A 190 20.49 15.52 -9.02
CA ASP A 190 20.33 14.10 -8.71
C ASP A 190 18.88 13.71 -8.40
N ASP A 191 18.08 14.65 -7.86
CA ASP A 191 16.66 14.43 -7.57
C ASP A 191 15.81 14.33 -8.84
N LEU A 192 16.34 14.77 -10.00
CA LEU A 192 15.68 14.74 -11.30
C LEU A 192 15.98 13.46 -12.11
N LEU A 193 17.05 12.73 -11.79
CA LEU A 193 17.44 11.49 -12.49
C LEU A 193 16.29 10.50 -12.70
N PRO A 194 15.44 10.21 -11.69
CA PRO A 194 14.34 9.25 -11.86
C PRO A 194 13.30 9.69 -12.89
N ALA A 195 13.06 11.00 -13.02
CA ALA A 195 12.17 11.56 -14.04
C ALA A 195 12.84 11.53 -15.42
N ILE A 196 14.13 11.88 -15.50
CA ILE A 196 14.87 11.87 -16.76
C ILE A 196 14.88 10.46 -17.35
N GLU A 197 15.20 9.43 -16.58
CA GLU A 197 15.15 8.03 -17.05
C GLU A 197 13.77 7.61 -17.57
N LEU A 198 12.71 8.11 -16.93
CA LEU A 198 11.33 7.80 -17.32
C LEU A 198 10.97 8.48 -18.65
N TYR A 199 11.30 9.76 -18.80
CA TYR A 199 10.90 10.59 -19.94
C TYR A 199 11.90 10.60 -21.10
N GLN A 200 13.14 10.14 -20.90
CA GLN A 200 14.18 10.07 -21.93
C GLN A 200 13.70 9.34 -23.19
N LYS A 201 12.90 8.29 -23.02
CA LYS A 201 12.31 7.52 -24.14
C LYS A 201 11.38 8.35 -25.03
N PHE A 202 10.78 9.41 -24.49
CA PHE A 202 9.85 10.29 -25.21
C PHE A 202 10.55 11.54 -25.77
N LEU A 203 11.72 11.92 -25.23
CA LEU A 203 12.49 13.09 -25.67
C LEU A 203 13.13 12.90 -27.07
N HIS A 204 13.28 11.67 -27.54
CA HIS A 204 13.84 11.37 -28.86
C HIS A 204 12.82 11.44 -30.02
N CYS A 205 11.55 11.78 -29.75
CA CYS A 205 10.54 11.98 -30.78
C CYS A 205 10.39 13.46 -31.16
N SER A 206 11.38 14.04 -31.85
CA SER A 206 11.15 15.14 -32.80
C SER A 206 12.40 15.37 -33.66
N THR A 207 12.59 14.50 -34.65
CA THR A 207 13.26 14.85 -35.91
C THR A 207 12.43 14.24 -37.03
N ALA A 208 11.34 14.93 -37.39
CA ALA A 208 10.66 14.78 -38.67
C ALA A 208 10.86 16.07 -39.46
#